data_AF-A0A7R9N2T0-F1
#
_entry.id   AF-A0A7R9N2T0-F1
#
_cell.length_a   1.000
_cell.length_b   1.000
_cell.length_c   1.000
_cell.angle_alpha   90.00
_cell.angle_beta   90.00
_cell.angle_gamma   90.00
#
_symmetry.space_group_name_H-M   'P 1'
#
loop_
_entity.id
_entity.type
_entity.pdbx_description
1 polymer ?
#
loop_
_entity_poly.entity_id
_entity_poly.type
_entity_poly.pdbx_seq_one_letter_code
_entity_poly.pdbx_strand_id
1 'polypeptide(L)'
;MKNLCGGGELYISLDFLENWDEELNRMNEGKVGRPFRFPRTFMCFLAFLHVAFLPLRQMEGFLRKLSEYIPELKVADYSTVCKRLRKLDFELSSNLGEDLVVAIDSSGMKITNRGEWIRDKWKDEKGLD
;
A
#
# COMPACT_ATOMS: atom_id res chain seq x y z
N MET A 1 -15.28 5.35 -30.56
CA MET A 1 -13.96 4.83 -30.11
C MET A 1 -14.21 3.76 -29.05
N LYS A 2 -13.78 2.51 -29.28
CA LYS A 2 -13.72 1.48 -28.24
C LYS A 2 -12.48 1.76 -27.39
N ASN A 3 -12.66 2.21 -26.16
CA ASN A 3 -11.56 2.26 -25.20
C ASN A 3 -11.32 0.82 -24.71
N LEU A 4 -10.31 0.17 -25.26
CA LEU A 4 -9.77 -1.07 -24.74
C LEU A 4 -8.98 -0.72 -23.48
N CYS A 5 -9.57 -0.88 -22.29
CA CYS A 5 -8.82 -0.91 -21.05
C CYS A 5 -8.06 -2.24 -21.00
N GLY A 6 -6.80 -2.23 -21.44
CA GLY A 6 -5.88 -3.34 -21.18
C GLY A 6 -5.62 -3.42 -19.67
N GLY A 7 -5.92 -4.57 -19.06
CA GLY A 7 -5.58 -4.82 -17.66
C GLY A 7 -4.06 -4.97 -17.53
N GLY A 8 -3.46 -4.23 -16.61
CA GLY A 8 -2.10 -4.48 -16.14
C GLY A 8 -2.11 -5.44 -14.96
N GLU A 9 -1.13 -6.33 -14.89
CA GLU A 9 -0.92 -7.23 -13.76
C GLU A 9 0.11 -6.61 -12.80
N LEU A 10 -0.24 -6.54 -11.52
CA LEU A 10 0.66 -6.10 -10.45
C LEU A 10 0.93 -7.30 -9.56
N TYR A 11 2.19 -7.73 -9.54
CA TYR A 11 2.65 -8.75 -8.61
C TYR A 11 3.16 -8.06 -7.35
N ILE A 12 2.49 -8.33 -6.23
CA ILE A 12 2.88 -7.92 -4.89
C ILE A 12 3.22 -9.18 -4.12
N SER A 13 4.46 -9.26 -3.64
CA SER A 13 4.82 -10.24 -2.62
C SER A 13 4.24 -9.81 -1.26
N LEU A 14 3.72 -10.78 -0.52
CA LEU A 14 3.22 -10.63 0.86
C LEU A 14 4.08 -11.45 1.84
N ASP A 15 5.34 -11.67 1.50
CA ASP A 15 6.26 -12.57 2.23
C ASP A 15 6.50 -12.10 3.67
N PHE A 16 6.27 -10.81 3.95
CA PHE A 16 6.24 -10.26 5.31
C PHE A 16 5.23 -10.96 6.24
N LEU A 17 4.23 -11.66 5.71
CA LEU A 17 3.30 -12.46 6.52
C LEU A 17 3.97 -13.69 7.11
N GLU A 18 4.90 -14.32 6.39
CA GLU A 18 5.61 -15.53 6.83
C GLU A 18 6.56 -15.21 7.99
N ASN A 19 7.27 -14.07 7.88
CA ASN A 19 8.25 -13.63 8.86
C ASN A 19 7.70 -12.65 9.92
N TRP A 20 6.37 -12.51 10.00
CA TRP A 20 5.72 -11.46 10.79
C TRP A 20 6.15 -11.44 12.25
N ASP A 21 6.01 -12.57 12.94
CA ASP A 21 6.27 -12.66 14.37
C ASP A 21 7.76 -12.68 14.68
N GLU A 22 8.57 -13.33 13.83
CA GLU A 22 10.03 -13.34 13.99
C GLU A 22 10.63 -11.93 13.85
N GLU A 23 10.25 -11.20 12.81
CA GLU A 23 10.70 -9.83 12.62
C GLU A 23 10.25 -8.93 13.76
N LEU A 24 9.00 -9.08 14.23
CA LEU A 24 8.51 -8.33 15.39
C LEU A 24 9.27 -8.63 16.67
N ASN A 25 9.62 -9.89 16.91
CA ASN A 25 10.40 -10.28 18.07
C ASN A 25 11.80 -9.63 18.02
N ARG A 26 12.48 -9.72 16.87
CA ARG A 26 13.78 -9.05 16.66
C ARG A 26 13.69 -7.53 16.83
N MET A 27 12.66 -6.88 16.28
CA MET A 27 12.46 -5.43 16.40
C MET A 27 12.16 -4.96 17.84
N ASN A 28 11.63 -5.85 18.68
CA ASN A 28 11.27 -5.54 20.06
C ASN A 28 12.27 -6.08 21.08
N GLU A 29 13.30 -6.81 20.64
CA GLU A 29 14.34 -7.32 21.52
C GLU A 29 15.06 -6.16 22.23
N GLY A 30 15.12 -6.22 23.56
CA GLY A 30 15.73 -5.17 24.39
C GLY A 30 15.06 -3.79 24.32
N LYS A 31 13.89 -3.67 23.66
CA LYS A 31 13.23 -2.38 23.47
C LYS A 31 12.61 -1.86 24.78
N VAL A 32 13.04 -0.68 25.20
CA VAL A 32 12.43 0.04 26.33
C VAL A 32 11.25 0.89 25.84
N GLY A 33 10.10 0.78 26.51
CA GLY A 33 8.87 1.49 26.17
C GLY A 33 7.86 0.63 25.40
N ARG A 34 6.91 1.28 24.70
CA ARG A 34 5.83 0.56 24.00
C ARG A 34 6.39 -0.28 22.84
N PRO A 35 6.10 -1.60 22.79
CA PRO A 35 6.57 -2.45 21.71
C PRO A 35 5.89 -2.10 20.37
N PHE A 36 6.62 -2.39 19.30
CA PHE A 36 6.10 -2.38 17.95
C PHE A 36 5.09 -3.52 17.75
N ARG A 37 3.99 -3.22 17.04
CA ARG A 37 2.90 -4.18 16.74
C ARG A 37 2.89 -4.68 15.30
N PHE A 38 3.67 -4.04 14.45
CA PHE A 38 3.74 -4.32 13.03
C PHE A 38 5.22 -4.43 12.61
N PRO A 39 5.57 -5.38 11.71
CA PRO A 39 6.91 -5.51 11.16
C PRO A 39 7.36 -4.25 10.40
N ARG A 40 8.67 -4.09 10.18
CA ARG A 40 9.23 -3.03 9.33
C ARG A 40 8.93 -3.35 7.86
N THR A 41 9.07 -4.60 7.42
CA THR A 41 8.74 -5.04 6.05
C THR A 41 7.30 -4.69 5.67
N PHE A 42 6.34 -4.97 6.54
CA PHE A 42 4.95 -4.54 6.36
C PHE A 42 4.83 -3.01 6.23
N MET A 43 5.56 -2.24 7.04
CA MET A 43 5.56 -0.77 6.92
C MET A 43 6.20 -0.28 5.61
N CYS A 44 7.20 -0.98 5.08
CA CYS A 44 7.77 -0.74 3.75
C CYS A 44 6.76 -1.03 2.65
N PHE A 45 6.01 -2.13 2.75
CA PHE A 45 4.90 -2.43 1.84
C PHE A 45 3.84 -1.31 1.85
N LEU A 46 3.41 -0.83 3.02
CA LEU A 46 2.46 0.29 3.10
C LEU A 46 3.03 1.60 2.55
N ALA A 47 4.33 1.84 2.73
CA ALA A 47 4.99 3.01 2.16
C ALA A 47 5.01 2.95 0.62
N PHE A 48 5.31 1.78 0.05
CA PHE A 48 5.21 1.55 -1.39
C PHE A 48 3.79 1.79 -1.89
N LEU A 49 2.78 1.19 -1.23
CA LEU A 49 1.39 1.42 -1.59
C LEU A 49 1.00 2.90 -1.52
N HIS A 50 1.52 3.63 -0.53
CA HIS A 50 1.24 5.04 -0.36
C HIS A 50 1.82 5.89 -1.50
N VAL A 51 3.06 5.61 -1.90
CA VAL A 51 3.76 6.33 -2.96
C VAL A 51 3.18 6.01 -4.33
N ALA A 52 2.83 4.75 -4.57
CA ALA A 52 2.46 4.27 -5.91
C ALA A 52 0.96 4.35 -6.20
N PHE A 53 0.06 4.21 -5.20
CA PHE A 53 -1.37 4.00 -5.48
C PHE A 53 -2.33 4.79 -4.58
N LEU A 54 -2.09 4.84 -3.26
CA LEU A 54 -3.12 5.20 -2.28
C LEU A 54 -2.73 6.37 -1.38
N PRO A 55 -3.59 7.39 -1.23
CA PRO A 55 -3.43 8.39 -0.17
C PRO A 55 -3.43 7.71 1.21
N LEU A 56 -2.57 8.20 2.12
CA LEU A 56 -2.40 7.63 3.47
C LEU A 56 -3.70 7.46 4.26
N ARG A 57 -4.67 8.35 4.06
CA ARG A 57 -6.00 8.29 4.70
C ARG A 57 -6.83 7.09 4.27
N GLN A 58 -6.60 6.57 3.07
CA GLN A 58 -7.30 5.39 2.55
C GLN A 58 -6.65 4.08 2.98
N MET A 59 -5.43 4.12 3.53
CA MET A 59 -4.65 2.92 3.85
C MET A 59 -5.36 2.00 4.85
N GLU A 60 -5.96 2.56 5.91
CA GLU A 60 -6.68 1.75 6.91
C GLU A 60 -7.90 1.04 6.31
N GLY A 61 -8.67 1.75 5.47
CA GLY A 61 -9.83 1.18 4.79
C GLY A 61 -9.44 0.10 3.79
N PHE A 62 -8.36 0.33 3.05
CA PHE A 62 -7.76 -0.66 2.16
C PHE A 62 -7.31 -1.90 2.92
N LEU A 63 -6.54 -1.75 4.00
CA LEU A 63 -6.07 -2.88 4.81
C LEU A 63 -7.22 -3.66 5.44
N ARG A 64 -8.27 -2.98 5.88
CA ARG A 64 -9.48 -3.62 6.40
C ARG A 64 -10.13 -4.51 5.35
N LYS A 65 -10.26 -4.03 4.11
CA LYS A 65 -10.77 -4.85 3.01
C LYS A 65 -9.83 -5.97 2.63
N LEU A 66 -8.52 -5.73 2.59
CA LEU A 66 -7.55 -6.76 2.27
C LEU A 66 -7.55 -7.89 3.32
N SER A 67 -7.73 -7.57 4.60
CA SER A 67 -7.83 -8.56 5.69
C SER A 67 -9.06 -9.46 5.61
N GLU A 68 -10.09 -9.08 4.84
CA GLU A 68 -11.24 -9.97 4.57
C GLU A 68 -10.84 -11.14 3.67
N TYR A 69 -9.78 -10.98 2.86
CA TYR A 69 -9.26 -12.00 1.95
C TYR A 69 -8.00 -12.69 2.47
N ILE A 70 -7.27 -12.04 3.39
CA ILE A 70 -6.01 -12.53 3.95
C ILE A 70 -6.13 -12.50 5.48
N PRO A 71 -6.62 -13.60 6.10
CA PRO A 71 -6.94 -13.64 7.53
C PRO A 71 -5.75 -13.36 8.46
N GLU A 72 -4.53 -13.66 8.01
CA GLU A 72 -3.28 -13.44 8.75
C GLU A 72 -2.89 -11.95 8.81
N LEU A 73 -3.44 -11.13 7.90
CA LEU A 73 -3.12 -9.73 7.79
C LEU A 73 -3.75 -8.91 8.93
N LYS A 74 -2.90 -8.40 9.83
CA LYS A 74 -3.32 -7.48 10.89
C LYS A 74 -3.51 -6.06 10.32
N VAL A 75 -4.65 -5.45 10.63
CA VAL A 75 -4.99 -4.09 10.14
C VAL A 75 -4.32 -3.02 11.01
N ALA A 76 -3.45 -2.21 10.40
CA ALA A 76 -2.89 -1.02 11.04
C ALA A 76 -3.82 0.19 10.90
N ASP A 77 -4.08 0.88 12.01
CA ASP A 77 -4.84 2.12 11.99
C ASP A 77 -4.08 3.27 11.32
N TYR A 78 -4.80 4.25 10.80
CA TYR A 78 -4.24 5.41 10.13
C TYR A 78 -3.15 6.10 10.96
N SER A 79 -3.36 6.28 12.27
CA SER A 79 -2.41 6.99 13.13
C SER A 79 -1.11 6.22 13.28
N THR A 80 -1.17 4.89 13.38
CA THR A 80 -0.02 4.00 13.44
C THR A 80 0.79 4.08 12.14
N VAL A 81 0.14 3.91 11.00
CA VAL A 81 0.80 3.99 9.67
C VAL A 81 1.43 5.37 9.50
N CYS A 82 0.66 6.43 9.74
CA CYS A 82 1.11 7.82 9.58
C CYS A 82 2.32 8.17 10.44
N LYS A 83 2.33 7.76 11.72
CA LYS A 83 3.47 8.00 12.62
C LYS A 83 4.71 7.21 12.21
N ARG A 84 4.53 6.00 11.68
CA ARG A 84 5.65 5.13 11.31
C ARG A 84 6.26 5.49 9.98
N LEU A 85 5.46 5.74 8.96
CA LEU A 85 5.97 6.16 7.65
C LEU A 85 6.79 7.45 7.74
N ARG A 86 6.40 8.40 8.60
CA ARG A 86 7.20 9.62 8.85
C ARG A 86 8.58 9.37 9.47
N LYS A 87 8.74 8.26 10.18
CA LYS A 87 9.99 7.87 10.86
C LYS A 87 10.70 6.73 10.12
N LEU A 88 10.11 6.25 9.04
CA LEU A 88 10.67 5.18 8.25
C LEU A 88 11.76 5.81 7.41
N ASP A 89 13.01 5.59 7.82
CA ASP A 89 14.14 6.03 7.02
C ASP A 89 14.16 5.16 5.76
N PHE A 90 13.90 5.79 4.61
CA PHE A 90 13.85 5.14 3.31
C PHE A 90 15.24 5.11 2.70
N GLU A 91 16.23 4.69 3.50
CA GLU A 91 17.33 3.97 2.90
C GLU A 91 16.70 2.67 2.41
N LEU A 92 16.46 2.62 1.10
CA LEU A 92 16.15 1.41 0.35
C LEU A 92 17.40 0.53 0.49
N SER A 93 17.56 -0.02 1.69
CA SER A 93 18.72 -0.80 2.06
C SER A 93 18.76 -1.93 1.04
N SER A 94 19.91 -2.08 0.41
CA SER A 94 20.25 -3.24 -0.44
C SER A 94 20.03 -4.60 0.26
N ASN A 95 19.69 -4.58 1.55
CA ASN A 95 19.29 -5.69 2.41
C ASN A 95 17.76 -5.84 2.61
N LEU A 96 16.89 -5.24 1.78
CA LEU A 96 15.59 -5.87 1.49
C LEU A 96 15.91 -7.13 0.66
N GLY A 97 16.52 -8.13 1.31
CA GLY A 97 16.77 -9.42 0.69
C GLY A 97 15.44 -10.00 0.30
N GLU A 98 15.29 -10.34 -0.98
CA GLU A 98 14.30 -11.26 -1.60
C GLU A 98 12.79 -11.05 -1.32
N ASP A 99 12.37 -10.31 -0.30
CA ASP A 99 11.03 -10.31 0.32
C ASP A 99 10.09 -9.20 -0.21
N LEU A 100 10.54 -8.37 -1.15
CA LEU A 100 9.68 -7.40 -1.83
C LEU A 100 10.02 -7.32 -3.31
N VAL A 101 9.53 -8.30 -4.07
CA VAL A 101 9.53 -8.23 -5.53
C VAL A 101 8.30 -7.46 -5.99
N VAL A 102 8.53 -6.34 -6.68
CA VAL A 102 7.49 -5.56 -7.35
C VAL A 102 7.80 -5.54 -8.84
N ALA A 103 7.00 -6.27 -9.62
CA ALA A 103 7.02 -6.17 -11.08
C ALA A 103 5.87 -5.27 -11.54
N ILE A 104 6.18 -4.20 -12.25
CA ILE A 104 5.22 -3.28 -12.86
C ILE A 104 5.42 -3.35 -14.37
N ASP A 105 4.51 -4.01 -15.10
CA ASP A 105 4.52 -3.94 -16.56
C ASP A 105 3.84 -2.63 -17.02
N SER A 106 4.58 -1.80 -17.76
CA SER A 106 4.29 -0.38 -17.99
C SER A 106 3.27 -0.14 -19.12
N SER A 107 2.14 -0.82 -19.12
CA SER A 107 1.09 -0.64 -20.16
C SER A 107 -0.03 0.33 -19.77
N GLY A 108 0.09 1.02 -18.63
CA GLY A 108 -0.73 2.18 -18.27
C GLY A 108 -1.64 1.96 -17.08
N MET A 109 -1.17 2.33 -15.89
CA MET A 109 -2.01 2.41 -14.70
C MET A 109 -2.85 3.68 -14.73
N LYS A 110 -4.16 3.56 -14.92
CA LYS A 110 -5.09 4.70 -14.87
C LYS A 110 -5.72 4.83 -13.48
N ILE A 111 -5.23 5.77 -12.69
CA ILE A 111 -5.83 6.17 -11.41
C ILE A 111 -6.93 7.20 -11.72
N THR A 112 -8.20 6.80 -11.73
CA THR A 112 -9.29 7.77 -11.93
C THR A 112 -9.56 8.53 -10.63
N ASN A 113 -9.18 9.80 -10.60
CA ASN A 113 -9.56 10.70 -9.50
C ASN A 113 -11.07 10.97 -9.55
N ARG A 114 -11.74 11.04 -8.40
CA ARG A 114 -13.19 11.36 -8.30
C ARG A 114 -13.59 12.62 -9.08
N GLY A 115 -12.67 13.59 -9.19
CA GLY A 115 -12.88 14.82 -9.95
C GLY A 115 -12.99 14.61 -11.47
N GLU A 116 -12.39 13.56 -12.02
CA GLU A 116 -12.50 13.25 -13.46
C GLU A 116 -13.88 12.70 -13.81
N TRP A 117 -14.43 11.82 -12.97
CA TRP A 117 -15.80 11.30 -13.15
C TRP A 117 -16.85 12.41 -13.08
N ILE A 118 -16.69 13.36 -12.14
CA ILE A 118 -17.54 14.55 -12.07
C ILE A 118 -17.37 15.36 -13.36
N ARG A 119 -16.15 15.67 -13.78
CA ARG A 119 -15.94 16.50 -14.97
C ARG A 119 -16.49 15.86 -16.25
N ASP A 120 -16.44 14.54 -16.38
CA ASP A 120 -17.03 13.80 -17.51
C ASP A 120 -18.56 13.80 -17.44
N LYS A 121 -19.16 13.58 -16.26
CA LYS A 121 -20.61 13.67 -16.06
C LYS A 121 -21.16 15.08 -16.35
N TRP A 122 -20.46 16.12 -15.93
CA TRP A 122 -20.89 17.51 -16.15
C TRP A 122 -20.71 17.97 -17.59
N LYS A 123 -19.83 17.33 -18.38
CA LYS A 123 -19.73 17.56 -19.83
C LYS A 123 -20.91 16.93 -20.58
N ASP A 124 -21.30 15.72 -20.22
CA ASP A 124 -22.45 15.03 -20.82
C ASP A 124 -23.79 15.75 -20.53
N GLU A 125 -23.91 16.41 -19.36
CA GLU A 125 -25.15 17.12 -18.98
C GLU A 125 -25.30 18.52 -19.57
N LYS A 126 -24.24 19.11 -20.17
CA LYS A 126 -24.27 20.50 -20.67
C LYS A 126 -24.16 20.64 -22.19
N GLY A 127 -23.93 19.57 -22.95
CA GLY A 127 -23.91 19.63 -24.42
C GLY A 127 -23.04 20.76 -24.97
N LEU A 128 -21.84 20.94 -24.41
CA LEU A 128 -20.88 21.93 -24.89
C LEU A 128 -19.83 21.19 -25.72
N ASP A 129 -20.02 21.29 -27.04
CA ASP A 129 -19.04 20.94 -28.07
C ASP A 129 -17.76 21.78 -27.96
#